data_AF-A0A3N5EE35-F1
#
_entry.id   AF-A0A3N5EE35-F1
#
_cell.length_a   1.000
_cell.length_b   1.000
_cell.length_c   1.000
_cell.angle_alpha   90.00
_cell.angle_beta   90.00
_cell.angle_gamma   90.00
#
_symmetry.space_group_name_H-M   'P 1'
#
loop_
_entity.id
_entity.type
_entity.pdbx_description
1 polymer ?
#
loop_
_entity_poly.entity_id
_entity_poly.type
_entity_poly.pdbx_seq_one_letter_code
_entity_poly.pdbx_strand_id
1 'polypeptide(L)'
;MPLGAFEIRTEWFYREGKDLVFSIGKERKKHRKADLPIFLGRFAGFGDLTLPANEMEKYGFTAYLPNTNLMDAGPDYGKMFIVKDELCDGTKWHVRTNPANPAVDPYFPIGQAAVSLKAEGGAVKVRLRTMTPNFKEYQVRVDGGTWASSGEEFTWAIRLGLNRLEAKTVNKFGVEGPVSTVEVE
;
A
#
# COMPACT_ATOMS: atom_id res chain seq x y z
N MET A 1 20.69 -0.95 7.11
CA MET A 1 19.42 -1.28 6.41
C MET A 1 19.21 -0.25 5.32
N PRO A 2 18.64 -0.59 4.16
CA PRO A 2 18.20 0.42 3.21
C PRO A 2 17.12 1.28 3.87
N LEU A 3 17.21 2.59 3.66
CA LEU A 3 16.21 3.54 4.16
C LEU A 3 14.92 3.40 3.34
N GLY A 4 13.78 3.54 4.00
CA GLY A 4 12.48 3.70 3.35
C GLY A 4 12.32 5.09 2.73
N ALA A 5 11.31 5.24 1.86
CA ALA A 5 11.03 6.52 1.19
C ALA A 5 10.81 7.68 2.19
N PHE A 6 10.13 7.42 3.31
CA PHE A 6 9.90 8.40 4.35
C PHE A 6 11.19 8.85 5.04
N GLU A 7 12.11 7.91 5.32
CA GLU A 7 13.39 8.21 5.96
C GLU A 7 14.29 9.01 5.01
N ILE A 8 14.36 8.61 3.73
CA ILE A 8 15.11 9.35 2.70
C ILE A 8 14.56 10.78 2.56
N ARG A 9 13.24 10.93 2.46
CA ARG A 9 12.56 12.24 2.42
C ARG A 9 12.92 13.08 3.64
N THR A 10 12.82 12.49 4.82
CA THR A 10 13.09 13.18 6.09
C THR A 10 14.51 13.72 6.12
N GLU A 11 15.48 12.86 5.80
CA GLU A 11 16.88 13.24 5.77
C GLU A 11 17.17 14.28 4.70
N TRP A 12 16.67 14.11 3.47
CA TRP A 12 16.99 15.00 2.35
C TRP A 12 16.46 16.42 2.54
N PHE A 13 15.18 16.56 2.90
CA PHE A 13 14.50 17.85 2.93
C PHE A 13 14.63 18.58 4.26
N TYR A 14 14.63 17.86 5.40
CA TYR A 14 14.63 18.49 6.72
C TYR A 14 15.99 18.45 7.43
N ARG A 15 16.92 17.59 6.99
CA ARG A 15 18.26 17.46 7.57
C ARG A 15 19.38 17.68 6.56
N GLU A 16 19.03 18.35 5.46
CA GLU A 16 19.94 18.69 4.36
C GLU A 16 20.66 17.48 3.73
N GLY A 17 20.21 16.25 3.97
CA GLY A 17 20.83 15.02 3.49
C GLY A 17 22.20 14.70 4.10
N LYS A 18 22.52 15.26 5.28
CA LYS A 18 23.83 15.10 5.95
C LYS A 18 24.22 13.64 6.18
N ASP A 19 23.23 12.82 6.55
CA ASP A 19 23.44 11.41 6.88
C ASP A 19 23.12 10.45 5.73
N LEU A 20 22.76 10.98 4.55
CA LEU A 20 22.52 10.16 3.38
C LEU A 20 23.83 9.72 2.72
N VAL A 21 23.93 8.40 2.52
CA VAL A 21 25.01 7.76 1.78
C VAL A 21 24.42 6.99 0.61
N PHE A 22 24.78 7.40 -0.60
CA PHE A 22 24.42 6.73 -1.84
C PHE A 22 25.44 5.62 -2.12
N SER A 23 24.95 4.41 -2.38
CA SER A 23 25.77 3.27 -2.80
C SER A 23 25.51 3.02 -4.28
N ILE A 24 26.46 3.39 -5.14
CA ILE A 24 26.26 3.43 -6.60
C ILE A 24 27.18 2.44 -7.32
N GLY A 25 26.64 1.82 -8.37
CA GLY A 25 27.38 0.93 -9.26
C GLY A 25 27.63 -0.47 -8.68
N LYS A 26 28.22 -1.34 -9.50
CA LYS A 26 28.53 -2.73 -9.13
C LYS A 26 29.46 -2.84 -7.92
N GLU A 27 30.39 -1.90 -7.80
CA GLU A 27 31.37 -1.80 -6.70
C GLU A 27 30.80 -1.17 -5.43
N ARG A 28 29.54 -0.71 -5.46
CA ARG A 28 28.86 -0.07 -4.32
C ARG A 28 29.67 1.11 -3.76
N LYS A 29 30.23 1.93 -4.65
CA LYS A 29 30.99 3.12 -4.26
C LYS A 29 30.07 4.04 -3.45
N LYS A 30 30.57 4.50 -2.32
CA LYS A 30 29.83 5.37 -1.39
C LYS A 30 30.02 6.82 -1.79
N HIS A 31 28.91 7.55 -1.85
CA HIS A 31 28.86 8.98 -2.11
C HIS A 31 27.94 9.65 -1.10
N ARG A 32 28.13 10.95 -0.87
CA ARG A 32 27.30 11.82 -0.05
C ARG A 32 26.64 12.87 -0.94
N LYS A 33 25.72 13.66 -0.37
CA LYS A 33 25.08 14.77 -1.07
C LYS A 33 26.08 15.77 -1.66
N ALA A 34 27.17 16.04 -0.95
CA ALA A 34 28.23 16.93 -1.41
C ALA A 34 28.96 16.42 -2.67
N ASP A 35 28.85 15.13 -2.99
CA ASP A 35 29.46 14.54 -4.19
C ASP A 35 28.54 14.67 -5.42
N LEU A 36 27.33 15.19 -5.27
CA LEU A 36 26.42 15.38 -6.39
C LEU A 36 26.76 16.65 -7.20
N PRO A 37 26.60 16.63 -8.53
CA PRO A 37 26.17 15.49 -9.34
C PRO A 37 27.28 14.44 -9.52
N ILE A 38 26.91 13.16 -9.52
CA ILE A 38 27.86 12.04 -9.67
C ILE A 38 27.88 11.55 -11.11
N PHE A 39 29.02 11.66 -11.79
CA PHE A 39 29.20 11.13 -13.15
C PHE A 39 29.34 9.61 -13.15
N LEU A 40 28.52 8.93 -13.94
CA LEU A 40 28.48 7.46 -14.03
C LEU A 40 29.05 6.93 -15.34
N GLY A 41 29.06 7.73 -16.40
CA GLY A 41 29.64 7.37 -17.69
C GLY A 41 29.08 8.20 -18.83
N ARG A 42 29.76 8.14 -19.99
CA ARG A 42 29.28 8.72 -21.25
C ARG A 42 28.91 7.61 -22.22
N PHE A 43 27.72 7.71 -22.80
CA PHE A 43 27.16 6.73 -23.72
C PHE A 43 26.96 7.38 -25.09
N ALA A 44 27.53 6.76 -26.13
CA ALA A 44 27.41 7.24 -27.51
C ALA A 44 25.92 7.36 -27.91
N GLY A 45 25.51 8.53 -28.41
CA GLY A 45 24.13 8.82 -28.79
C GLY A 45 23.16 9.19 -27.64
N PHE A 46 23.54 8.96 -26.38
CA PHE A 46 22.71 9.24 -25.20
C PHE A 46 23.29 10.32 -24.27
N GLY A 47 24.59 10.59 -24.38
CA GLY A 47 25.27 11.63 -23.58
C GLY A 47 25.76 11.12 -22.22
N ASP A 48 25.82 12.03 -21.25
CA ASP A 48 26.34 11.74 -19.91
C ASP A 48 25.24 11.18 -19.00
N LEU A 49 25.52 10.02 -18.41
CA LEU A 49 24.74 9.50 -17.31
C LEU A 49 25.28 10.09 -16.01
N THR A 50 24.45 10.83 -15.31
CA THR A 50 24.78 11.42 -14.01
C THR A 50 23.69 11.11 -13.00
N LEU A 51 24.06 11.05 -11.73
CA LEU A 51 23.12 11.24 -10.63
C LEU A 51 23.07 12.75 -10.34
N PRO A 52 21.97 13.46 -10.68
CA PRO A 52 21.93 14.92 -10.60
C PRO A 52 21.86 15.42 -9.14
N ALA A 53 22.18 16.70 -8.93
CA ALA A 53 22.14 17.34 -7.61
C ALA A 53 20.75 17.29 -6.95
N ASN A 54 19.70 17.26 -7.76
CA ASN A 54 18.32 17.20 -7.33
C ASN A 54 17.73 15.77 -7.34
N GLU A 55 18.55 14.72 -7.47
CA GLU A 55 18.08 13.34 -7.65
C GLU A 55 17.06 12.89 -6.60
N MET A 56 17.24 13.31 -5.34
CA MET A 56 16.36 12.93 -4.24
C MET A 56 15.13 13.82 -4.11
N GLU A 57 14.98 14.90 -4.89
CA GLU A 57 13.77 15.73 -4.89
C GLU A 57 12.52 14.95 -5.27
N LYS A 58 12.67 13.83 -6.00
CA LYS A 58 11.57 12.89 -6.30
C LYS A 58 10.88 12.30 -5.06
N TYR A 59 11.54 12.32 -3.90
CA TYR A 59 10.94 11.90 -2.62
C TYR A 59 10.09 13.00 -1.96
N GLY A 60 9.98 14.19 -2.58
CA GLY A 60 9.11 15.27 -2.10
C GLY A 60 7.66 14.80 -1.98
N PHE A 61 7.20 14.04 -2.98
CA PHE A 61 5.91 13.36 -2.96
C PHE A 61 6.03 11.97 -2.32
N THR A 62 5.13 11.65 -1.39
CA THR A 62 4.97 10.29 -0.89
C THR A 62 3.68 9.71 -1.45
N ALA A 63 3.81 8.55 -2.10
CA ALA A 63 2.67 7.85 -2.65
C ALA A 63 2.39 6.57 -1.87
N TYR A 64 1.12 6.33 -1.61
CA TYR A 64 0.63 5.19 -0.88
C TYR A 64 -0.26 4.35 -1.78
N LEU A 65 0.09 3.07 -1.92
CA LEU A 65 -0.71 2.10 -2.65
C LEU A 65 -1.51 1.27 -1.64
N PRO A 66 -2.78 1.64 -1.37
CA PRO A 66 -3.60 0.89 -0.45
C PRO A 66 -3.90 -0.49 -1.06
N ASN A 67 -3.69 -1.54 -0.28
CA ASN A 67 -4.29 -2.84 -0.58
C ASN A 67 -4.69 -3.53 0.72
N THR A 68 -5.62 -4.48 0.58
CA THR A 68 -6.08 -5.36 1.66
C THR A 68 -5.32 -6.69 1.71
N ASN A 69 -4.58 -7.03 0.66
CA ASN A 69 -4.05 -8.37 0.42
C ASN A 69 -2.52 -8.45 0.55
N LEU A 70 -1.90 -7.56 1.32
CA LEU A 70 -0.45 -7.59 1.57
C LEU A 70 0.40 -7.57 0.28
N MET A 71 -0.07 -6.85 -0.75
CA MET A 71 0.54 -6.74 -2.08
C MET A 71 0.48 -8.02 -2.96
N ASP A 72 -0.34 -9.03 -2.66
CA ASP A 72 -0.43 -10.24 -3.50
C ASP A 72 -0.81 -9.95 -4.97
N ALA A 73 -1.66 -8.93 -5.19
CA ALA A 73 -2.14 -8.56 -6.52
C ALA A 73 -1.20 -7.61 -7.28
N GLY A 74 -0.03 -7.30 -6.70
CA GLY A 74 0.85 -6.26 -7.21
C GLY A 74 0.31 -4.84 -7.00
N PRO A 75 1.02 -3.82 -7.51
CA PRO A 75 0.66 -2.41 -7.32
C PRO A 75 -0.52 -1.98 -8.22
N ASP A 76 -1.59 -1.46 -7.62
CA ASP A 76 -2.67 -0.75 -8.32
C ASP A 76 -2.42 0.77 -8.28
N TYR A 77 -1.68 1.27 -9.26
CA TYR A 77 -1.40 2.71 -9.40
C TYR A 77 -2.66 3.53 -9.70
N GLY A 78 -3.77 2.90 -10.11
CA GLY A 78 -5.07 3.54 -10.30
C GLY A 78 -5.66 4.04 -8.98
N LYS A 79 -5.45 3.28 -7.90
CA LYS A 79 -6.00 3.53 -6.55
C LYS A 79 -5.01 4.15 -5.57
N MET A 80 -3.84 4.55 -6.05
CA MET A 80 -2.80 5.17 -5.23
C MET A 80 -3.21 6.56 -4.74
N PHE A 81 -2.91 6.87 -3.48
CA PHE A 81 -3.02 8.21 -2.93
C PHE A 81 -1.64 8.88 -2.89
N ILE A 82 -1.58 10.17 -3.16
CA ILE A 82 -0.35 10.95 -3.08
C ILE A 82 -0.55 12.01 -2.01
N VAL A 83 0.33 12.04 -1.02
CA VAL A 83 0.36 13.11 -0.03
C VAL A 83 1.16 14.27 -0.58
N LYS A 84 0.55 15.46 -0.50
CA LYS A 84 1.17 16.74 -0.79
C LYS A 84 1.20 17.56 0.48
N ASP A 85 2.38 18.06 0.83
CA ASP A 85 2.58 19.06 1.88
C ASP A 85 3.34 20.26 1.27
N GLU A 86 3.81 21.17 2.13
CA GLU A 86 4.53 22.38 1.71
C GLU A 86 5.77 22.11 0.84
N LEU A 87 6.40 20.93 0.97
CA LEU A 87 7.55 20.56 0.13
C LEU A 87 7.16 20.30 -1.33
N CYS A 88 5.87 20.08 -1.59
CA CYS A 88 5.33 19.81 -2.92
C CYS A 88 4.87 21.08 -3.66
N ASP A 89 4.89 22.24 -3.00
CA ASP A 89 4.36 23.48 -3.57
C ASP A 89 5.12 23.91 -4.83
N GLY A 90 4.37 24.40 -5.83
CA GLY A 90 4.92 24.79 -7.13
C GLY A 90 5.38 23.62 -8.02
N THR A 91 5.47 22.40 -7.52
CA THR A 91 5.91 21.24 -8.30
C THR A 91 4.73 20.61 -9.04
N LYS A 92 4.79 20.64 -10.38
CA LYS A 92 3.80 19.98 -11.24
C LYS A 92 4.02 18.46 -11.18
N TRP A 93 3.01 17.74 -10.74
CA TRP A 93 2.90 16.29 -10.84
C TRP A 93 1.55 15.93 -11.48
N HIS A 94 1.37 14.67 -11.87
CA HIS A 94 0.07 14.18 -12.34
C HIS A 94 -1.04 14.59 -11.36
N VAL A 95 -1.88 15.52 -11.79
CA VAL A 95 -3.05 15.95 -11.01
C VAL A 95 -4.13 14.91 -11.28
N ARG A 96 -4.44 14.11 -10.26
CA ARG A 96 -5.65 13.29 -10.25
C ARG A 96 -6.70 14.03 -9.44
N THR A 97 -7.97 13.70 -9.68
CA THR A 97 -9.07 14.16 -8.83
C THR A 97 -8.81 13.63 -7.42
N ASN A 98 -8.40 14.54 -6.52
CA ASN A 98 -8.28 14.21 -5.11
C ASN A 98 -9.68 13.92 -4.56
N PRO A 99 -9.80 12.99 -3.61
CA PRO A 99 -11.08 12.75 -2.99
C PRO A 99 -11.44 13.93 -2.06
N ALA A 100 -12.73 14.22 -1.90
CA ALA A 100 -13.22 15.48 -1.34
C ALA A 100 -12.87 15.68 0.15
N ASN A 101 -12.60 14.60 0.88
CA ASN A 101 -12.21 14.59 2.27
C ASN A 101 -11.06 13.58 2.51
N PRO A 102 -9.80 14.00 2.34
CA PRO A 102 -8.62 13.14 2.51
C PRO A 102 -8.43 12.55 3.92
N ALA A 103 -9.17 13.00 4.93
CA ALA A 103 -9.12 12.43 6.27
C ALA A 103 -9.99 11.15 6.42
N VAL A 104 -10.93 10.94 5.49
CA VAL A 104 -11.84 9.77 5.49
C VAL A 104 -11.80 8.99 4.17
N ASP A 105 -11.34 9.61 3.09
CA ASP A 105 -11.35 9.01 1.76
C ASP A 105 -10.19 8.04 1.43
N PRO A 106 -8.97 8.20 1.96
CA PRO A 106 -7.99 7.13 1.91
C PRO A 106 -8.35 6.12 2.99
N TYR A 107 -9.34 5.27 2.68
CA TYR A 107 -9.52 4.00 3.38
C TYR A 107 -8.31 3.12 3.04
N PHE A 108 -7.20 3.35 3.75
CA PHE A 108 -6.33 2.24 4.03
C PHE A 108 -7.18 1.21 4.75
N PRO A 109 -7.35 0.01 4.20
CA PRO A 109 -8.30 -0.94 4.72
C PRO A 109 -7.69 -1.70 5.91
N ILE A 110 -7.05 -0.94 6.81
CA ILE A 110 -6.53 -1.41 8.09
C ILE A 110 -7.72 -1.88 8.91
N GLY A 111 -7.64 -3.09 9.45
CA GLY A 111 -8.77 -3.68 10.16
C GLY A 111 -9.83 -4.32 9.25
N GLN A 112 -9.80 -4.10 7.93
CA GLN A 112 -10.79 -4.70 7.03
C GLN A 112 -10.34 -6.08 6.55
N ALA A 113 -11.29 -7.01 6.38
CA ALA A 113 -11.01 -8.33 5.82
C ALA A 113 -10.97 -8.27 4.28
N ALA A 114 -9.84 -8.59 3.67
CA ALA A 114 -9.77 -8.93 2.25
C ALA A 114 -10.47 -10.27 2.02
N VAL A 115 -11.39 -10.37 1.06
CA VAL A 115 -12.10 -11.61 0.75
C VAL A 115 -11.74 -12.05 -0.67
N SER A 116 -11.16 -13.25 -0.79
CA SER A 116 -10.89 -13.92 -2.06
C SER A 116 -11.81 -15.12 -2.21
N LEU A 117 -12.34 -15.32 -3.43
CA LEU A 117 -13.34 -16.35 -3.72
C LEU A 117 -12.82 -17.27 -4.83
N LYS A 118 -13.09 -18.57 -4.68
CA LYS A 118 -12.86 -19.58 -5.72
C LYS A 118 -14.03 -20.56 -5.77
N ALA A 119 -14.66 -20.71 -6.92
CA ALA A 119 -15.73 -21.70 -7.11
C ALA A 119 -15.19 -23.14 -7.01
N GLU A 120 -15.91 -24.01 -6.30
CA GLU A 120 -15.56 -25.41 -6.11
C GLU A 120 -16.81 -26.29 -5.90
N GLY A 121 -17.19 -27.05 -6.93
CA GLY A 121 -18.17 -28.13 -6.81
C GLY A 121 -19.55 -27.75 -6.25
N GLY A 122 -20.07 -26.56 -6.57
CA GLY A 122 -21.34 -26.05 -6.04
C GLY A 122 -21.22 -25.25 -4.74
N ALA A 123 -20.00 -25.03 -4.27
CA ALA A 123 -19.67 -24.15 -3.15
C ALA A 123 -18.63 -23.10 -3.58
N VAL A 124 -18.34 -22.16 -2.68
CA VAL A 124 -17.27 -21.17 -2.84
C VAL A 124 -16.25 -21.36 -1.74
N LYS A 125 -14.99 -21.63 -2.09
CA LYS A 125 -13.87 -21.48 -1.17
C LYS A 125 -13.62 -20.01 -0.94
N VAL A 126 -13.68 -19.62 0.33
CA VAL A 126 -13.42 -18.27 0.81
C VAL A 126 -12.06 -18.25 1.48
N ARG A 127 -11.26 -17.26 1.15
CA ARG A 127 -10.03 -16.94 1.86
C ARG A 127 -10.07 -15.50 2.36
N LEU A 128 -9.78 -15.31 3.63
CA LEU A 128 -9.69 -14.03 4.29
C LEU A 128 -8.23 -13.62 4.48
N ARG A 129 -7.92 -12.34 4.30
CA ARG A 129 -6.64 -11.76 4.72
C ARG A 129 -6.90 -10.42 5.38
N THR A 130 -5.95 -9.92 6.15
CA THR A 130 -6.08 -8.57 6.70
C THR A 130 -4.75 -7.96 7.09
N MET A 131 -4.71 -6.63 7.05
CA MET A 131 -3.74 -5.83 7.78
C MET A 131 -4.42 -5.25 9.03
N THR A 132 -4.58 -6.08 10.06
CA THR A 132 -5.18 -5.68 11.36
C THR A 132 -4.11 -5.65 12.44
N PRO A 133 -3.75 -4.48 12.99
CA PRO A 133 -2.85 -4.39 14.13
C PRO A 133 -3.39 -5.20 15.32
N ASN A 134 -2.54 -6.02 15.93
CA ASN A 134 -2.93 -6.91 17.01
C ASN A 134 -4.14 -7.79 16.65
N PHE A 135 -4.16 -8.37 15.45
CA PHE A 135 -5.22 -9.27 15.01
C PHE A 135 -5.56 -10.34 16.07
N LYS A 136 -6.86 -10.56 16.29
CA LYS A 136 -7.40 -11.61 17.16
C LYS A 136 -8.11 -12.68 16.34
N GLU A 137 -9.12 -12.29 15.57
CA GLU A 137 -9.94 -13.24 14.81
C GLU A 137 -10.69 -12.59 13.64
N TYR A 138 -11.15 -13.42 12.71
CA TYR A 138 -12.18 -13.06 11.76
C TYR A 138 -13.55 -13.40 12.33
N GLN A 139 -14.54 -12.57 12.04
CA GLN A 139 -15.94 -12.90 12.25
C GLN A 139 -16.67 -12.82 10.91
N VAL A 140 -17.51 -13.82 10.64
CA VAL A 140 -18.32 -13.89 9.44
C VAL A 140 -19.79 -14.06 9.78
N ARG A 141 -20.67 -13.57 8.93
CA ARG A 141 -22.08 -13.94 8.92
C ARG A 141 -22.55 -14.17 7.49
N VAL A 142 -23.48 -15.08 7.34
CA VAL A 142 -24.08 -15.44 6.04
C VAL A 142 -25.55 -15.03 6.09
N ASP A 143 -26.02 -14.39 5.02
CA ASP A 143 -27.42 -14.02 4.80
C ASP A 143 -28.07 -13.29 5.99
N GLY A 144 -27.32 -12.37 6.61
CA GLY A 144 -27.80 -11.57 7.74
C GLY A 144 -27.94 -12.33 9.06
N GLY A 145 -27.42 -13.57 9.14
CA GLY A 145 -27.39 -14.37 10.36
C GLY A 145 -26.46 -13.80 11.45
N THR A 146 -26.20 -14.61 12.47
CA THR A 146 -25.34 -14.22 13.59
C THR A 146 -23.87 -14.21 13.19
N TRP A 147 -23.12 -13.24 13.70
CA TRP A 147 -21.66 -13.22 13.60
C TRP A 147 -21.05 -14.41 14.34
N ALA A 148 -20.19 -15.16 13.67
CA ALA A 148 -19.45 -16.27 14.24
C ALA A 148 -17.97 -16.15 13.89
N SER A 149 -17.10 -16.62 14.79
CA SER A 149 -15.66 -16.70 14.53
C SER A 149 -15.37 -17.61 13.34
N SER A 150 -14.41 -17.21 12.51
CA SER A 150 -13.97 -17.99 11.34
C SER A 150 -12.47 -18.10 11.27
N GLY A 151 -12.00 -19.14 10.58
CA GLY A 151 -10.60 -19.28 10.18
C GLY A 151 -10.25 -18.37 9.00
N GLU A 152 -8.97 -18.41 8.58
CA GLU A 152 -8.51 -17.73 7.37
C GLU A 152 -9.18 -18.31 6.11
N GLU A 153 -9.49 -19.60 6.10
CA GLU A 153 -10.10 -20.29 4.96
C GLU A 153 -11.32 -21.10 5.41
N PHE A 154 -12.39 -21.04 4.63
CA PHE A 154 -13.59 -21.85 4.85
C PHE A 154 -14.37 -22.06 3.55
N THR A 155 -15.24 -23.07 3.56
CA THR A 155 -16.15 -23.35 2.43
C THR A 155 -17.51 -22.72 2.72
N TRP A 156 -17.96 -21.86 1.81
CA TRP A 156 -19.28 -21.25 1.83
C TRP A 156 -20.21 -22.03 0.90
N ALA A 157 -21.20 -22.71 1.50
CA ALA A 157 -22.25 -23.38 0.75
C ALA A 157 -23.20 -22.35 0.14
N ILE A 158 -23.46 -22.47 -1.15
CA ILE A 158 -24.29 -21.55 -1.94
C ILE A 158 -25.68 -22.17 -2.14
N ARG A 159 -26.73 -21.39 -1.94
CA ARG A 159 -28.12 -21.73 -2.29
C ARG A 159 -28.52 -21.05 -3.60
N LEU A 160 -29.62 -21.47 -4.21
CA LEU A 160 -30.17 -20.78 -5.37
C LEU A 160 -30.60 -19.34 -5.01
N GLY A 161 -30.29 -18.39 -5.88
CA GLY A 161 -30.59 -16.96 -5.73
C GLY A 161 -29.48 -16.20 -5.02
N LEU A 162 -29.78 -14.99 -4.55
CA LEU A 162 -28.79 -14.13 -3.90
C LEU A 162 -28.31 -14.73 -2.57
N ASN A 163 -26.99 -14.90 -2.46
CA ASN A 163 -26.26 -15.28 -1.27
C ASN A 163 -25.36 -14.12 -0.85
N ARG A 164 -25.35 -13.80 0.44
CA ARG A 164 -24.55 -12.71 1.00
C ARG A 164 -23.61 -13.22 2.08
N LEU A 165 -22.33 -12.92 1.94
CA LEU A 165 -21.31 -13.15 2.95
C LEU A 165 -20.79 -11.80 3.45
N GLU A 166 -20.76 -11.63 4.76
CA GLU A 166 -20.14 -10.48 5.40
C GLU A 166 -18.99 -10.96 6.30
N ALA A 167 -17.86 -10.28 6.23
CA ALA A 167 -16.67 -10.58 7.02
C ALA A 167 -16.12 -9.31 7.66
N LYS A 168 -15.69 -9.40 8.92
CA LYS A 168 -14.98 -8.34 9.64
C LYS A 168 -13.83 -8.95 10.44
N THR A 169 -12.92 -8.11 10.89
CA THR A 169 -11.85 -8.51 11.82
C THR A 169 -12.14 -7.98 13.21
N VAL A 170 -11.55 -8.62 14.21
CA VAL A 170 -11.50 -8.12 15.58
C VAL A 170 -10.03 -8.13 16.00
N ASN A 171 -9.56 -7.07 16.65
CA ASN A 171 -8.22 -7.03 17.24
C ASN A 171 -8.22 -7.51 18.70
N LYS A 172 -7.04 -7.66 19.30
CA LYS A 172 -6.87 -8.12 20.70
C LYS A 172 -7.43 -7.15 21.75
N PHE A 173 -7.76 -5.93 21.36
CA PHE A 173 -8.45 -4.95 22.21
C PHE A 173 -9.98 -5.01 22.06
N GLY A 174 -10.51 -5.90 21.21
CA GLY A 174 -11.94 -6.01 20.96
C GLY A 174 -12.52 -4.99 19.98
N VAL A 175 -11.66 -4.21 19.30
CA VAL A 175 -12.12 -3.26 18.27
C VAL A 175 -12.44 -4.02 16.98
N GLU A 176 -13.64 -3.81 16.47
CA GLU A 176 -14.11 -4.37 15.21
C GLU A 176 -13.68 -3.50 14.03
N GLY A 177 -13.21 -4.14 12.96
CA GLY A 177 -12.90 -3.45 11.70
C GLY A 177 -14.11 -3.28 10.78
N PRO A 178 -13.96 -2.55 9.67
CA PRO A 178 -15.02 -2.38 8.67
C PRO A 178 -15.50 -3.73 8.10
N VAL A 179 -16.81 -3.80 7.78
CA VAL A 179 -17.42 -4.99 7.18
C VAL A 179 -17.13 -5.05 5.68
N SER A 180 -16.55 -6.16 5.24
CA SER A 180 -16.48 -6.54 3.83
C SER A 180 -17.70 -7.34 3.45
N THR A 181 -18.36 -6.97 2.36
CA THR A 181 -19.56 -7.66 1.85
C THR A 181 -19.24 -8.30 0.50
N VAL A 182 -19.69 -9.54 0.32
CA VAL A 182 -19.66 -10.29 -0.92
C VAL A 182 -21.09 -10.76 -1.21
N GLU A 183 -21.52 -10.60 -2.45
CA GLU A 183 -22.78 -11.12 -2.95
C GLU A 183 -22.53 -11.99 -4.18
N VAL A 184 -23.14 -13.17 -4.22
CA VAL A 184 -23.09 -14.11 -5.35
C VAL A 184 -24.50 -14.64 -5.64
N GLU A 185 -24.80 -14.91 -6.90
CA GLU A 185 -26.08 -15.42 -7.39
C GLU A 185 -25.88 -16.65 -8.29
#